data_AF-A0A318JCG8-F1
#
_entry.id   AF-A0A318JCG8-F1
#
_cell.length_a   1.000
_cell.length_b   1.000
_cell.length_c   1.000
_cell.angle_alpha   90.00
_cell.angle_beta   90.00
_cell.angle_gamma   90.00
#
_symmetry.space_group_name_H-M   'P 1'
#
loop_
_entity.id
_entity.type
_entity.pdbx_description
1 polymer ?
#
loop_
_entity_poly.entity_id
_entity_poly.type
_entity_poly.pdbx_seq_one_letter_code
_entity_poly.pdbx_strand_id
1 'polypeptide(L)'
;MNKNRMNKSADKEQLEDTAGFQFFETLLFIITIALFFFVGEKASIRFSGFVMLFFACRTLLIRRLPYGIEGQEPMGYLTGIPAIISGLIGLLLAALMIFRPAQVLDFFR
;
A
#
# COMPACT_ATOMS: atom_id res chain seq x y z
N MET A 1 -26.33 -23.06 20.40
CA MET A 1 -25.50 -22.63 19.25
C MET A 1 -24.11 -22.28 19.78
N ASN A 2 -23.07 -23.00 19.36
CA ASN A 2 -21.78 -23.06 20.06
C ASN A 2 -20.81 -21.95 19.59
N LYS A 3 -20.58 -20.93 20.42
CA LYS A 3 -19.72 -19.76 20.13
C LYS A 3 -18.28 -20.13 19.71
N ASN A 4 -17.76 -21.28 20.12
CA ASN A 4 -16.42 -21.75 19.74
C ASN A 4 -16.27 -22.12 18.25
N ARG A 5 -17.36 -22.39 17.53
CA ARG A 5 -17.30 -22.65 16.09
C ARG A 5 -17.29 -21.38 15.24
N MET A 6 -17.87 -20.28 15.75
CA MET A 6 -17.88 -19.00 15.03
C MET A 6 -16.51 -18.32 15.04
N ASN A 7 -15.76 -18.36 16.15
CA ASN A 7 -14.40 -17.79 16.19
C ASN A 7 -13.41 -18.48 15.25
N LYS A 8 -13.48 -19.82 15.14
CA LYS A 8 -12.59 -20.58 14.25
C LYS A 8 -12.81 -20.33 12.76
N SER A 9 -13.98 -19.84 12.37
CA SER A 9 -14.27 -19.54 10.96
C SER A 9 -13.73 -18.15 10.59
N ALA A 10 -13.90 -17.16 11.47
CA ALA A 10 -13.39 -15.80 11.26
C ALA A 10 -11.84 -15.74 11.23
N ASP A 11 -11.16 -16.52 12.10
CA ASP A 11 -9.69 -16.58 12.12
C ASP A 11 -9.09 -17.12 10.81
N LYS A 12 -9.77 -18.09 10.17
CA LYS A 12 -9.27 -18.69 8.92
C LYS A 12 -9.40 -17.74 7.73
N GLU A 13 -10.50 -17.00 7.67
CA GLU A 13 -10.76 -16.04 6.60
C GLU A 13 -9.76 -14.87 6.65
N GLN A 14 -9.44 -14.37 7.85
CA GLN A 14 -8.41 -13.34 8.02
C GLN A 14 -6.99 -13.82 7.67
N LEU A 15 -6.66 -15.09 7.94
CA LEU A 15 -5.35 -15.66 7.61
C LEU A 15 -5.14 -15.81 6.09
N GLU A 16 -6.17 -16.24 5.36
CA GLU A 16 -6.09 -16.38 3.89
C GLU A 16 -5.96 -15.02 3.20
N ASP A 17 -6.70 -14.01 3.66
CA ASP A 17 -6.66 -12.66 3.08
C ASP A 17 -5.30 -11.97 3.34
N THR A 18 -4.72 -12.20 4.53
CA THR A 18 -3.37 -11.69 4.86
C THR A 18 -2.29 -12.39 4.02
N ALA A 19 -2.40 -13.70 3.81
CA ALA A 19 -1.43 -14.46 3.01
C ALA A 19 -1.46 -14.04 1.53
N GLY A 20 -2.65 -13.82 0.95
CA GLY A 20 -2.79 -13.32 -0.41
C GLY A 20 -2.15 -11.94 -0.60
N PHE A 21 -2.31 -11.06 0.38
CA PHE A 21 -1.70 -9.73 0.36
C PHE A 21 -0.16 -9.80 0.42
N GLN A 22 0.41 -10.61 1.32
CA GLN A 22 1.86 -10.82 1.41
C GLN A 22 2.45 -11.42 0.12
N PHE A 23 1.74 -12.36 -0.50
CA PHE A 23 2.16 -12.94 -1.78
C PHE A 23 2.21 -11.88 -2.89
N PHE A 24 1.19 -11.01 -2.97
CA PHE A 24 1.14 -9.92 -3.94
C PHE A 24 2.28 -8.91 -3.75
N GLU A 25 2.57 -8.51 -2.51
CA GLU A 25 3.71 -7.62 -2.19
C GLU A 25 5.04 -8.24 -2.61
N THR A 26 5.22 -9.53 -2.31
CA THR A 26 6.42 -10.27 -2.71
C THR A 26 6.58 -10.31 -4.23
N LEU A 27 5.48 -10.54 -4.95
CA LEU A 27 5.49 -10.55 -6.42
C LEU A 27 5.86 -9.17 -7.00
N LEU A 28 5.28 -8.10 -6.47
CA LEU A 28 5.62 -6.72 -6.89
C LEU A 28 7.09 -6.40 -6.64
N PHE A 29 7.64 -6.86 -5.52
CA PHE A 29 9.05 -6.67 -5.20
C PHE A 29 9.95 -7.38 -6.21
N ILE A 30 9.65 -8.64 -6.56
CA ILE A 30 10.39 -9.40 -7.58
C ILE A 30 10.33 -8.69 -8.94
N ILE A 31 9.15 -8.20 -9.36
CA ILE A 31 9.00 -7.45 -10.61
C ILE A 31 9.84 -6.17 -10.59
N THR A 32 9.86 -5.45 -9.47
CA THR A 32 10.64 -4.22 -9.33
C THR A 32 12.14 -4.49 -9.47
N ILE A 33 12.64 -5.56 -8.85
CA ILE A 33 14.03 -6.01 -9.00
C ILE A 33 14.32 -6.37 -10.46
N ALA A 34 13.45 -7.15 -11.10
CA ALA A 34 13.64 -7.53 -12.49
C ALA A 34 13.70 -6.29 -13.41
N LEU A 35 12.80 -5.32 -13.24
CA LEU A 35 12.83 -4.08 -14.01
C LEU A 35 14.13 -3.28 -13.80
N PHE A 36 14.66 -3.27 -12.58
CA PHE A 36 15.93 -2.61 -12.26
C PHE A 36 17.10 -3.23 -13.05
N PHE A 37 17.21 -4.56 -13.06
CA PHE A 37 18.30 -5.26 -13.74
C PHE A 37 18.15 -5.33 -15.27
N PHE A 38 16.93 -5.47 -15.80
CA PHE A 38 16.70 -5.73 -17.22
C PHE A 38 16.35 -4.50 -18.06
N VAL A 39 15.71 -3.47 -17.47
CA VAL A 39 15.23 -2.28 -18.20
C VAL A 39 15.99 -1.02 -17.81
N GLY A 40 16.60 -1.02 -16.63
CA GLY A 40 17.42 0.06 -16.10
C GLY A 40 16.69 0.95 -15.10
N GLU A 41 17.48 1.78 -14.41
CA GLU A 41 17.09 2.52 -13.20
C GLU A 41 15.89 3.47 -13.42
N LYS A 42 15.73 4.03 -14.62
CA LYS A 42 14.61 4.94 -14.93
C LYS A 42 13.27 4.21 -15.02
N ALA A 43 13.25 2.97 -15.51
CA ALA A 43 12.03 2.20 -15.66
C ALA A 43 11.57 1.61 -14.32
N SER A 44 12.51 1.13 -13.51
CA SER A 44 12.22 0.65 -12.15
C SER A 44 11.65 1.76 -11.27
N ILE A 45 12.18 2.99 -11.34
CA ILE A 45 11.68 4.12 -10.55
C ILE A 45 10.27 4.53 -10.96
N ARG A 46 9.96 4.50 -12.26
CA ARG A 46 8.59 4.76 -12.72
C ARG A 46 7.64 3.68 -12.21
N PHE A 47 8.04 2.42 -12.27
CA PHE A 47 7.23 1.30 -11.77
C PHE A 47 7.01 1.38 -10.26
N SER A 48 8.04 1.65 -9.47
CA SER A 48 7.90 1.87 -8.03
C SER A 48 6.99 3.06 -7.74
N GLY A 49 7.07 4.13 -8.55
CA GLY A 49 6.15 5.25 -8.50
C GLY A 49 4.69 4.85 -8.72
N PHE A 50 4.40 3.99 -9.71
CA PHE A 50 3.05 3.45 -9.93
C PHE A 50 2.55 2.58 -8.79
N VAL A 51 3.40 1.72 -8.23
CA VAL A 51 3.06 0.91 -7.05
C VAL A 51 2.74 1.82 -5.87
N MET A 52 3.58 2.82 -5.61
CA MET A 52 3.37 3.79 -4.54
C MET A 52 2.09 4.62 -4.74
N LEU A 53 1.79 5.00 -5.98
CA LEU A 53 0.53 5.67 -6.34
C LEU A 53 -0.68 4.80 -6.00
N PHE A 54 -0.62 3.52 -6.34
CA PHE A 54 -1.69 2.55 -6.06
C PHE A 54 -1.90 2.40 -4.54
N PHE A 55 -0.82 2.24 -3.77
CA PHE A 55 -0.88 2.16 -2.32
C PHE A 55 -1.39 3.45 -1.66
N ALA A 56 -0.96 4.62 -2.13
CA ALA A 56 -1.43 5.91 -1.63
C ALA A 56 -2.92 6.10 -1.94
N CYS A 57 -3.36 5.75 -3.16
CA CYS A 57 -4.76 5.79 -3.56
C CYS A 57 -5.61 4.82 -2.72
N ARG A 58 -5.15 3.57 -2.54
CA ARG A 58 -5.78 2.59 -1.65
C ARG A 58 -5.88 3.11 -0.22
N THR A 59 -4.82 3.73 0.30
CA THR A 59 -4.81 4.32 1.64
C THR A 59 -5.84 5.43 1.77
N LEU A 60 -5.98 6.30 0.77
CA LEU A 60 -6.98 7.36 0.74
C LEU A 60 -8.41 6.81 0.58
N LEU A 61 -8.60 5.74 -0.21
CA LEU A 61 -9.91 5.09 -0.42
C LEU A 61 -10.38 4.35 0.84
N ILE A 62 -9.52 3.54 1.46
CA ILE A 62 -9.84 2.79 2.69
C ILE A 62 -10.15 3.75 3.84
N ARG A 63 -9.54 4.94 3.87
CA ARG A 63 -9.80 5.96 4.89
C ARG A 63 -10.93 6.92 4.53
N ARG A 64 -11.35 6.97 3.27
CA ARG A 64 -12.57 7.67 2.83
C ARG A 64 -13.84 6.86 3.08
N LEU A 65 -13.73 5.55 3.33
CA LEU A 65 -14.78 4.82 4.01
C LEU A 65 -14.73 5.28 5.48
N PRO A 66 -15.72 6.07 5.94
CA PRO A 66 -15.79 6.40 7.35
C PRO A 66 -15.90 5.09 8.11
N TYR A 67 -14.93 4.79 8.97
CA TYR A 67 -15.21 3.98 10.14
C TYR A 67 -16.37 4.67 10.85
N GLY A 68 -17.58 4.12 10.67
CA GLY A 68 -18.83 4.87 10.83
C GLY A 68 -20.06 4.18 10.26
N ILE A 69 -19.91 3.08 9.52
CA ILE A 69 -20.97 2.07 9.44
C ILE A 69 -20.68 1.09 10.59
N GLU A 70 -21.31 1.35 11.74
CA GLU A 70 -21.41 0.48 12.93
C GLU A 70 -20.20 0.42 13.91
N GLY A 71 -20.03 1.49 14.69
CA GLY A 71 -19.80 1.36 16.14
C GLY A 71 -18.47 0.81 16.70
N GLN A 72 -17.40 0.67 15.90
CA GLN A 72 -16.10 0.24 16.43
C GLN A 72 -15.21 1.41 16.88
N GLU A 73 -14.58 1.26 18.04
CA GLU A 73 -13.59 2.21 18.57
C GLU A 73 -12.33 2.24 17.68
N PRO A 74 -11.74 3.44 17.44
CA PRO A 74 -10.60 3.60 16.55
C PRO A 74 -9.36 2.90 17.12
N MET A 75 -9.03 1.74 16.56
CA MET A 75 -7.82 0.99 16.88
C MET A 75 -6.59 1.65 16.21
N GLY A 76 -5.97 2.63 16.90
CA GLY A 76 -4.54 2.96 16.74
C GLY A 76 -4.14 4.15 15.85
N TYR A 77 -3.48 5.13 16.49
CA TYR A 77 -2.52 6.20 16.12
C TYR A 77 -2.39 6.80 14.72
N LEU A 78 -2.86 6.16 13.66
CA LEU A 78 -2.74 6.66 12.29
C LEU A 78 -4.09 6.98 11.68
N THR A 79 -5.19 7.09 12.43
CA THR A 79 -6.55 7.32 11.91
C THR A 79 -6.94 8.80 11.96
N GLY A 80 -6.90 9.52 10.83
CA GLY A 80 -7.33 10.93 10.75
C GLY A 80 -6.45 11.81 9.83
N ILE A 81 -6.29 13.09 10.18
CA ILE A 81 -5.44 14.06 9.46
C ILE A 81 -4.02 13.53 9.15
N PRO A 82 -3.30 12.86 10.07
CA PRO A 82 -1.95 12.33 9.78
C PRO A 82 -1.92 11.32 8.64
N ALA A 83 -3.03 10.61 8.43
CA ALA A 83 -3.17 9.69 7.34
C ALA A 83 -3.38 10.34 5.97
N ILE A 84 -4.15 11.43 5.99
CA ILE A 84 -4.39 12.23 4.79
C ILE A 84 -3.05 12.86 4.38
N ILE A 85 -2.29 13.38 5.34
CA ILE A 85 -0.95 13.93 5.13
C ILE A 85 -0.03 12.85 4.55
N SER A 86 0.08 11.67 5.16
CA SER A 86 0.92 10.59 4.63
C SER A 86 0.47 10.08 3.26
N GLY A 87 -0.84 9.99 3.01
CA GLY A 87 -1.38 9.66 1.68
C GLY A 87 -1.05 10.72 0.62
N LEU A 88 -1.13 12.00 0.97
CA LEU A 88 -0.78 13.12 0.07
C LEU A 88 0.72 13.16 -0.21
N ILE A 89 1.56 12.95 0.81
CA ILE A 89 3.02 12.83 0.64
C ILE A 89 3.32 11.63 -0.27
N GLY A 90 2.66 10.50 -0.05
CA GLY A 90 2.78 9.31 -0.88
C GLY A 90 2.40 9.57 -2.35
N LEU A 91 1.28 10.27 -2.59
CA LEU A 91 0.87 10.68 -3.93
C LEU A 91 1.87 11.63 -4.60
N LEU A 92 2.38 12.61 -3.86
CA LEU A 92 3.36 13.57 -4.37
C LEU A 92 4.66 12.86 -4.78
N LEU A 93 5.15 11.97 -3.92
CA LEU A 93 6.38 11.22 -4.19
C LEU A 93 6.20 10.27 -5.38
N ALA A 94 5.06 9.59 -5.46
CA ALA A 94 4.69 8.75 -6.59
C ALA A 94 4.65 9.55 -7.90
N ALA A 95 4.04 10.74 -7.90
CA ALA A 95 4.02 11.62 -9.06
C ALA A 95 5.43 12.06 -9.48
N LEU A 96 6.30 12.43 -8.54
CA LEU A 96 7.68 12.78 -8.83
C LEU A 96 8.46 11.61 -9.46
N MET A 97 8.30 10.40 -8.93
CA MET A 97 8.93 9.19 -9.47
C MET A 97 8.45 8.86 -10.90
N ILE A 98 7.16 9.08 -11.20
CA ILE A 98 6.59 8.81 -12.53
C ILE A 98 7.01 9.87 -13.55
N PHE A 99 6.80 11.15 -13.24
CA PHE A 99 6.99 12.25 -14.19
C PHE A 99 8.43 12.72 -14.31
N ARG A 100 9.22 12.68 -13.23
CA ARG A 100 10.61 13.15 -13.20
C ARG A 100 11.56 12.17 -12.50
N PRO A 101 11.69 10.92 -13.00
CA PRO A 101 12.56 9.91 -12.40
C PRO A 101 14.04 10.33 -12.35
N ALA A 102 14.50 11.19 -13.27
CA ALA A 102 15.88 11.66 -13.29
C ALA A 102 16.22 12.53 -12.06
N GLN A 103 15.32 13.42 -11.64
CA GLN A 103 15.54 14.27 -10.47
C GLN A 103 15.58 13.45 -9.17
N VAL A 104 14.81 12.35 -9.13
CA VAL A 104 14.83 11.41 -8.01
C VAL A 104 16.17 10.67 -7.98
N LEU A 105 16.66 10.19 -9.12
CA LEU A 105 17.97 9.55 -9.22
C LEU A 105 19.11 10.47 -8.78
N ASP A 106 19.07 11.73 -9.23
CA ASP A 106 20.11 12.72 -8.90
C ASP A 106 20.12 13.08 -7.40
N PHE A 107 19.01 12.94 -6.69
CA PHE A 107 18.96 13.16 -5.24
C PHE A 107 19.67 12.05 -4.44
N PHE A 108 19.75 10.84 -4.98
CA PHE A 108 20.37 9.69 -4.32
C PHE A 108 21.85 9.49 -4.68
N ARG A 109 22.41 10.35 -5.53
CA ARG A 109 23.77 10.27 -6.04
C ARG A 109 24.67 11.32 -5.41
#